data_AF-A0A1Q8QX68-F1
#
_entry.id   AF-A0A1Q8QX68-F1
#
_cell.length_a   1.000
_cell.length_b   1.000
_cell.length_c   1.000
_cell.angle_alpha   90.00
_cell.angle_beta   90.00
_cell.angle_gamma   90.00
#
_symmetry.space_group_name_H-M   'P 1'
#
loop_
_entity.id
_entity.type
_entity.pdbx_description
1 polymer ?
#
loop_
_entity_poly.entity_id
_entity_poly.type
_entity_poly.pdbx_seq_one_letter_code
_entity_poly.pdbx_strand_id
1 'polypeptide(L)' 'MASTTKKVLRMTFNNASGNAVTITLPEPKASVTAAQIEAVMDQIITKNIFLTSGGELISKRDVKIVDTTTDDLYNQPGA' A
#
# COMPACT_ATOMS: atom_id res chain seq x y z
N MET A 1 5.40 26.46 9.87
CA MET A 1 4.33 25.45 9.99
C MET A 1 4.45 24.54 8.79
N ALA A 2 4.96 23.33 8.96
CA ALA A 2 5.13 22.36 7.88
C ALA A 2 4.23 21.16 8.18
N SER A 3 2.95 21.26 7.85
CA SER A 3 2.08 20.09 7.90
C SER A 3 2.51 19.16 6.76
N THR A 4 3.04 17.99 7.10
CA THR A 4 3.46 17.00 6.11
C THR A 4 2.37 15.95 5.98
N THR A 5 1.72 15.89 4.83
CA THR A 5 0.77 14.82 4.50
C THR A 5 1.49 13.73 3.72
N LYS A 6 1.51 12.50 4.25
CA LYS A 6 2.03 11.31 3.56
C LYS A 6 0.90 10.32 3.33
N LYS A 7 0.78 9.84 2.09
CA LYS A 7 -0.12 8.74 1.73
C LYS A 7 0.69 7.48 1.52
N VAL A 8 0.19 6.36 2.02
CA VAL A 8 0.81 5.04 1.83
C VAL A 8 -0.27 4.05 1.44
N LEU A 9 -0.10 3.39 0.31
CA LEU A 9 -1.00 2.33 -0.12
C LEU A 9 -0.47 0.98 0.38
N ARG A 10 -1.25 0.31 1.22
CA ARG A 10 -0.99 -1.06 1.65
C ARG A 10 -1.93 -2.01 0.96
N MET A 11 -1.35 -2.99 0.32
CA MET A 11 -2.01 -4.03 -0.44
C MET A 11 -1.66 -5.37 0.17
N THR A 12 -2.64 -6.12 0.62
CA THR A 12 -2.46 -7.45 1.20
C THR A 12 -3.05 -8.48 0.27
N PHE A 13 -2.28 -9.53 -0.02
CA PHE A 13 -2.65 -10.63 -0.91
C PHE A 13 -2.51 -11.95 -0.17
N ASN A 14 -3.24 -12.96 -0.60
CA ASN A 14 -3.02 -14.35 -0.21
C ASN A 14 -2.20 -15.04 -1.29
N ASN A 15 -1.19 -15.80 -0.88
CA ASN A 15 -0.50 -16.72 -1.77
C ASN A 15 -1.13 -18.12 -1.76
N ALA A 16 -0.72 -18.96 -2.71
CA ALA A 16 -1.19 -20.33 -2.89
C ALA A 16 -1.03 -21.19 -1.63
N SER A 17 0.00 -20.92 -0.83
CA SER A 17 0.23 -21.59 0.46
C SER A 17 -0.62 -21.04 1.62
N GLY A 18 -1.49 -20.06 1.38
CA GLY A 18 -2.37 -19.47 2.40
C GLY A 18 -1.72 -18.37 3.25
N ASN A 19 -0.48 -17.96 2.96
CA ASN A 19 0.19 -16.88 3.66
C ASN A 19 -0.24 -15.51 3.13
N ALA A 20 -0.26 -14.52 4.03
CA ALA A 20 -0.57 -13.15 3.69
C ALA A 20 0.70 -12.38 3.30
N VAL A 21 0.72 -11.84 2.08
CA VAL A 21 1.80 -11.03 1.52
C VAL A 21 1.36 -9.58 1.52
N THR A 22 2.10 -8.71 2.20
CA THR A 22 1.77 -7.28 2.26
C THR A 22 2.76 -6.48 1.42
N ILE A 23 2.26 -5.81 0.39
CA ILE A 23 3.00 -4.86 -0.44
C ILE A 23 2.65 -3.45 0.03
N THR A 24 3.67 -2.67 0.37
CA THR A 24 3.51 -1.27 0.80
C THR A 24 4.10 -0.37 -0.27
N LEU A 25 3.28 0.51 -0.83
CA LEU A 25 3.70 1.51 -1.80
C LEU A 25 3.62 2.90 -1.15
N PRO A 26 4.78 3.52 -0.83
CA PRO A 26 4.81 4.91 -0.40
C PRO A 26 4.43 5.83 -1.58
N GLU A 27 3.74 6.93 -1.28
CA GLU A 27 3.30 7.92 -2.28
C GLU A 27 2.49 7.32 -3.45
N PRO A 28 1.35 6.67 -3.16
CA PRO A 28 0.44 6.29 -4.23
C PRO A 28 0.01 7.54 -4.99
N LYS A 29 -0.04 7.43 -6.32
CA LYS A 29 -0.42 8.53 -7.21
C LYS A 29 -1.74 9.15 -6.72
N ALA A 30 -1.80 10.46 -6.53
CA ALA A 30 -2.93 11.12 -5.85
C ALA A 30 -4.33 10.84 -6.48
N SER A 31 -4.36 10.41 -7.74
CA SER A 31 -5.58 10.04 -8.48
C SER A 31 -5.85 8.54 -8.55
N VAL A 32 -5.17 7.69 -7.77
CA VAL A 32 -5.51 6.26 -7.72
C VAL A 32 -6.87 6.10 -7.07
N THR A 33 -7.80 5.54 -7.85
CA THR A 33 -9.12 5.13 -7.37
C THR A 33 -9.09 3.68 -6.93
N ALA A 34 -10.04 3.27 -6.10
CA ALA A 34 -10.19 1.87 -5.68
C ALA A 34 -10.18 0.92 -6.89
N ALA A 35 -10.90 1.27 -7.97
CA ALA A 35 -10.94 0.48 -9.20
C ALA A 35 -9.56 0.30 -9.88
N GLN A 36 -8.71 1.34 -9.89
CA GLN A 36 -7.36 1.21 -10.43
C GLN A 36 -6.49 0.31 -9.55
N ILE A 37 -6.62 0.44 -8.22
CA ILE A 37 -5.87 -0.42 -7.30
C ILE A 37 -6.32 -1.87 -7.47
N GLU A 38 -7.62 -2.12 -7.56
CA GLU A 38 -8.15 -3.46 -7.81
C GLU A 38 -7.67 -4.02 -9.16
N ALA A 39 -7.66 -3.22 -10.22
CA ALA A 39 -7.13 -3.65 -11.51
C ALA A 39 -5.63 -3.99 -11.42
N VAL A 40 -4.84 -3.19 -10.71
CA VAL A 40 -3.42 -3.48 -10.46
C VAL A 40 -3.25 -4.76 -9.65
N MET A 41 -4.08 -4.97 -8.61
CA MET A 41 -4.09 -6.20 -7.83
C MET A 41 -4.39 -7.42 -8.70
N ASP A 42 -5.38 -7.31 -9.59
CA ASP A 42 -5.77 -8.36 -10.51
C ASP A 42 -4.66 -8.65 -11.53
N GLN A 43 -4.01 -7.61 -12.05
CA GLN A 43 -2.85 -7.77 -12.92
C GLN A 43 -1.66 -8.39 -12.19
N ILE A 44 -1.44 -8.08 -10.92
CA ILE A 44 -0.38 -8.68 -10.10
C ILE A 44 -0.60 -10.18 -9.95
N ILE A 45 -1.84 -10.60 -9.65
CA ILE A 45 -2.26 -12.00 -9.54
C ILE A 45 -2.15 -12.69 -10.90
N THR A 46 -2.74 -12.10 -11.94
CA THR A 46 -2.77 -12.66 -13.31
C THR A 46 -1.38 -12.79 -13.92
N LYS A 47 -0.52 -11.77 -13.74
CA LYS A 47 0.85 -11.82 -14.27
C LYS A 47 1.76 -12.71 -13.43
N ASN A 48 1.36 -13.04 -12.20
CA ASN A 48 2.12 -13.85 -11.28
C ASN A 48 3.57 -13.38 -11.08
N ILE A 49 3.77 -12.07 -11.16
CA ILE A 49 5.10 -11.45 -11.18
C ILE A 49 5.77 -11.42 -9.80
N PHE A 50 5.03 -11.74 -8.74
CA PHE A 50 5.55 -11.81 -7.37
C PHE A 50 5.59 -13.27 -6.91
N LEU A 51 6.76 -13.90 -7.10
CA LEU A 51 7.05 -15.17 -6.45
C LEU A 51 7.33 -14.92 -4.97
N THR A 52 6.48 -15.48 -4.10
CA THR A 52 6.73 -15.46 -2.66
C THR A 52 7.17 -16.83 -2.18
N SER A 53 7.73 -16.91 -0.98
CA SER A 53 8.15 -18.18 -0.37
C SER A 53 7.00 -19.20 -0.22
N GLY A 54 5.75 -18.73 -0.19
CA GLY A 54 4.56 -19.59 -0.21
C GLY A 54 3.88 -19.71 -1.58
N GLY A 55 4.60 -19.42 -2.65
CA GLY A 55 4.13 -19.54 -4.02
C GLY A 55 3.49 -18.27 -4.58
N GLU A 56 2.63 -18.48 -5.56
CA GLU A 56 1.97 -17.49 -6.41
C GLU A 56 0.87 -16.74 -5.65
N LEU A 57 0.62 -15.47 -6.00
CA LEU A 57 -0.49 -14.70 -5.43
C LEU A 57 -1.81 -15.18 -6.04
N ILE A 58 -2.73 -15.70 -5.22
CA ILE A 58 -3.99 -16.31 -5.70
C ILE A 58 -5.21 -15.40 -5.48
N SER A 59 -5.17 -14.51 -4.49
CA SER A 59 -6.28 -13.63 -4.21
C SER A 59 -5.87 -12.33 -3.49
N LYS A 60 -6.68 -11.28 -3.67
CA LYS A 60 -6.59 -10.03 -2.93
C LYS A 60 -7.25 -10.19 -1.57
N ARG A 61 -6.51 -9.92 -0.49
CA ARG A 61 -6.98 -10.07 0.89
C ARG A 61 -7.57 -8.79 1.42
N ASP A 62 -6.83 -7.70 1.28
CA ASP A 62 -7.16 -6.41 1.88
C ASP A 62 -6.43 -5.28 1.14
N VAL A 63 -7.08 -4.13 1.01
CA VAL A 63 -6.47 -2.93 0.45
C VAL A 63 -6.82 -1.74 1.31
N LYS A 64 -5.82 -0.95 1.67
CA LYS A 64 -6.03 0.26 2.46
C LYS A 64 -5.05 1.36 2.07
N ILE A 65 -5.60 2.55 1.92
CA ILE A 65 -4.81 3.77 1.84
C ILE A 65 -4.70 4.31 3.26
N VAL A 66 -3.48 4.56 3.69
CA VAL A 66 -3.17 5.17 4.97
C VAL A 66 -2.72 6.60 4.70
N ASP A 67 -3.56 7.55 5.10
CA ASP A 67 -3.25 8.98 5.08
C ASP A 67 -2.70 9.37 6.45
N THR A 68 -1.40 9.64 6.52
CA THR A 68 -0.74 10.16 7.71
C THR A 68 -0.59 11.66 7.55
N THR A 69 -1.27 12.42 8.41
CA THR A 69 -1.05 13.87 8.53
C THR A 69 -0.25 14.13 9.79
N THR A 70 0.97 14.64 9.62
CA THR A 70 1.80 15.10 10.74
C THR A 70 1.67 16.61 10.82
N ASP A 71 1.08 17.09 11.92
CA ASP A 71 1.05 18.51 12.24
C ASP A 71 2.10 18.79 13.31
N ASP A 72 3.10 19.59 12.93
CA ASP A 72 4.14 20.03 13.84
C ASP A 72 3.58 21.13 14.75
N LEU A 73 3.01 20.70 15.89
CA LEU A 73 2.37 21.58 16.88
C LEU A 73 3.37 22.28 17.81
N TYR A 74 4.65 21.88 17.79
CA TYR A 74 5.70 22.46 18.64
C TYR A 74 7.00 22.65 17.88
N ASN A 75 7.17 23.84 17.30
CA ASN A 75 8.49 24.31 16.88
C ASN A 75 9.14 24.97 18.11
N GLN A 76 10.07 24.30 18.79
CA GLN A 76 10.83 24.94 19.87
C GLN A 76 11.59 26.13 19.26
N PRO A 77 11.28 27.38 19.64
CA PRO A 77 12.05 28.50 19.15
C PRO A 77 13.38 28.52 19.92
N GLY A 78 14.46 28.17 19.25
CA GLY A 78 15.82 28.34 19.77
C GLY A 78 16.74 27.16 19.49
N ALA A 79 17.46 27.25 18.37
CA ALA A 79 18.83 26.78 18.24
C ALA A 79 19.65 27.94 17.66
#